data_AF-A0A6A5WWA5-F1
#
_entry.id   AF-A0A6A5WWA5-F1
#
_cell.length_a   1.000
_cell.length_b   1.000
_cell.length_c   1.000
_cell.angle_alpha   90.00
_cell.angle_beta   90.00
_cell.angle_gamma   90.00
#
_symmetry.space_group_name_H-M   'P 1'
#
loop_
_entity.id
_entity.type
_entity.pdbx_description
1 polymer ?
#
loop_
_entity_poly.entity_id
_entity_poly.type
_entity_poly.pdbx_seq_one_letter_code
_entity_poly.pdbx_strand_id
1 'polypeptide(L)'
;MYTDMTPEQTRMAEDIAYVRQIGGNLKFYPEQIGFFHPDMSNTDDGRDTAEIGGKIHYRNVRDFIEAAERAVETRQMPEHVVRSNLHLYLKGLAVSWFQTQLTKEQKREGLQGPGVQQWAKILTKRWRTRPEVALRQLQERTYGPKDVSVGKPPSKWFLTVQRLQTENAYVLHAWNWLDTEVRLALRTPDEGMDASEFMRMMDERMPDLQARFGKNRQKRKQHEGR
;
A
#
# COMPACT_ATOMS: atom_id res chain seq x y z
N MET A 1 -30.09 -27.85 -27.03
CA MET A 1 -29.48 -27.97 -25.69
C MET A 1 -28.60 -26.74 -25.49
N TYR A 2 -29.07 -25.75 -24.73
CA TYR A 2 -28.23 -24.62 -24.33
C TYR A 2 -27.33 -25.12 -23.19
N THR A 3 -26.03 -25.17 -23.42
CA THR A 3 -25.04 -25.42 -22.39
C THR A 3 -25.10 -24.26 -21.39
N ASP A 4 -25.44 -24.55 -20.13
CA ASP A 4 -25.34 -23.57 -19.04
C ASP A 4 -23.89 -23.06 -18.97
N MET A 5 -23.72 -21.78 -19.30
CA MET A 5 -22.42 -21.12 -19.15
C MET A 5 -22.11 -20.96 -17.66
N THR A 6 -20.88 -21.27 -17.28
CA THR A 6 -20.43 -20.98 -15.91
C THR A 6 -20.42 -19.46 -15.67
N PRO A 7 -20.51 -18.98 -14.42
CA PRO A 7 -20.46 -17.55 -14.12
C PRO A 7 -19.22 -16.85 -14.71
N GLU A 8 -18.11 -17.57 -14.80
CA GLU A 8 -16.85 -17.12 -15.39
C GLU A 8 -16.93 -17.01 -16.93
N GLN A 9 -17.59 -17.97 -17.58
CA GLN A 9 -17.86 -17.94 -19.02
C GLN A 9 -18.85 -16.83 -19.40
N THR A 10 -19.88 -16.60 -18.56
CA THR A 10 -20.83 -15.51 -18.72
C THR A 10 -20.12 -14.16 -18.60
N ARG A 11 -19.28 -13.97 -17.57
CA ARG A 11 -18.50 -12.75 -17.38
C ARG A 11 -17.50 -12.52 -18.52
N MET A 12 -16.87 -13.58 -19.03
CA MET A 12 -15.99 -13.51 -20.20
C MET A 12 -16.74 -13.14 -21.48
N ALA A 13 -17.96 -13.67 -21.68
CA ALA A 13 -18.81 -13.32 -22.81
C ALA A 13 -19.29 -11.86 -22.74
N GLU A 14 -19.62 -11.37 -21.54
CA GLU A 14 -19.96 -9.96 -21.28
C GLU A 14 -18.77 -9.03 -21.57
N ASP A 15 -17.56 -9.40 -21.12
CA ASP A 15 -16.33 -8.66 -21.43
C ASP A 15 -16.08 -8.60 -22.94
N ILE A 16 -16.20 -9.72 -23.65
CA ILE A 16 -16.03 -9.78 -25.12
C ILE A 16 -17.08 -8.91 -25.83
N ALA A 17 -18.33 -8.93 -25.35
CA ALA A 17 -19.41 -8.11 -25.90
C ALA A 17 -19.15 -6.60 -25.67
N TYR A 18 -18.70 -6.23 -24.46
CA TYR A 18 -18.32 -4.86 -24.12
C TYR A 18 -17.17 -4.35 -25.00
N VAL A 19 -16.14 -5.17 -25.20
CA VAL A 19 -14.98 -4.85 -26.05
C VAL A 19 -15.36 -4.65 -27.52
N ARG A 20 -16.32 -5.44 -28.02
CA ARG A 20 -16.88 -5.26 -29.36
C ARG A 20 -17.70 -3.98 -29.46
N GLN A 21 -18.45 -3.63 -28.41
CA GLN A 21 -19.30 -2.43 -28.37
C GLN A 21 -18.48 -1.13 -28.39
N ILE A 22 -17.29 -1.11 -27.78
CA ILE A 22 -16.40 0.07 -27.77
C ILE A 22 -15.47 0.16 -29.01
N GLY A 23 -15.72 -0.63 -30.06
CA GLY A 23 -15.02 -0.45 -31.34
C GLY A 23 -13.59 -1.00 -31.38
N GLY A 24 -13.35 -2.18 -30.80
CA GLY A 24 -12.22 -3.06 -31.18
C GLY A 24 -10.81 -2.57 -30.85
N ASN A 25 -10.66 -1.48 -30.10
CA ASN A 25 -9.35 -1.01 -29.66
C ASN A 25 -9.37 -0.78 -28.15
N LEU A 26 -9.36 -1.88 -27.38
CA LEU A 26 -8.87 -1.83 -26.01
C LEU A 26 -7.38 -1.48 -26.07
N LYS A 27 -7.07 -0.19 -26.23
CA LYS A 27 -5.72 0.28 -25.96
C LYS A 27 -5.50 0.04 -24.47
N PHE A 28 -4.59 -0.88 -24.20
CA PHE A 28 -4.01 -1.09 -22.90
C PHE A 28 -3.23 0.18 -22.54
N TYR A 29 -3.70 0.93 -21.54
CA TYR A 29 -3.08 2.18 -21.11
C TYR A 29 -2.31 1.94 -19.81
N PRO A 30 -0.97 1.91 -19.86
CA PRO A 30 -0.18 1.71 -18.67
C PRO A 30 -0.44 2.74 -17.56
N GLU A 31 -0.96 3.89 -17.95
CA GLU A 31 -1.32 5.01 -17.09
C GLU A 31 -2.50 4.70 -16.16
N GLN A 32 -3.33 3.70 -16.47
CA GLN A 32 -4.51 3.35 -15.66
C GLN A 32 -4.17 2.53 -14.41
N ILE A 33 -3.09 1.74 -14.45
CA ILE A 33 -2.64 0.91 -13.32
C ILE A 33 -1.36 1.45 -12.69
N GLY A 34 -0.42 1.97 -13.49
CA GLY A 34 0.93 2.34 -13.06
C GLY A 34 1.91 1.15 -12.99
N PHE A 35 3.20 1.44 -12.76
CA PHE A 35 4.28 0.44 -12.81
C PHE A 35 4.69 -0.04 -11.42
N PHE A 36 5.01 -1.32 -11.29
CA PHE A 36 5.66 -1.84 -10.10
C PHE A 36 7.19 -1.78 -10.25
N HIS A 37 7.83 -0.95 -9.43
CA HIS A 37 9.27 -0.66 -9.46
C HIS A 37 9.84 -0.66 -8.02
N PRO A 38 10.08 -1.84 -7.43
CA PRO A 38 10.37 -1.99 -6.00
C PRO A 38 11.73 -1.43 -5.58
N ASP A 39 12.70 -1.39 -6.49
CA ASP A 39 14.09 -0.94 -6.29
C ASP A 39 14.33 0.51 -6.72
N MET A 40 13.28 1.22 -7.09
CA MET A 40 13.36 2.64 -7.41
C MET A 40 13.88 3.42 -6.20
N SER A 41 14.89 4.28 -6.42
CA SER A 41 15.50 5.09 -5.36
C SER A 41 14.44 5.83 -4.55
N ASN A 42 14.58 5.80 -3.21
CA ASN A 42 13.69 6.54 -2.33
C ASN A 42 13.74 8.02 -2.70
N THR A 43 12.57 8.58 -2.99
CA THR A 43 12.39 10.02 -2.92
C THR A 43 12.39 10.35 -1.43
N ASP A 44 13.10 11.40 -1.02
CA ASP A 44 13.25 11.80 0.39
C ASP A 44 11.92 12.10 1.11
N ASP A 45 10.80 12.08 0.39
CA ASP A 45 9.46 12.21 0.95
C ASP A 45 8.98 10.97 1.73
N GLY A 46 9.58 9.79 1.49
CA GLY A 46 9.17 8.54 2.11
C GLY A 46 7.81 8.00 1.64
N ARG A 47 7.33 8.46 0.47
CA ARG A 47 6.12 7.90 -0.17
C ARG A 47 6.44 6.52 -0.76
N ASP A 48 5.46 5.66 -0.94
CA ASP A 48 5.65 4.38 -1.67
C ASP A 48 5.26 4.47 -3.14
N THR A 49 4.95 5.68 -3.59
CA THR A 49 4.56 6.00 -4.95
C THR A 49 5.37 7.19 -5.42
N ALA A 50 5.83 7.16 -6.68
CA ALA A 50 6.42 8.32 -7.34
C ALA A 50 5.80 8.51 -8.71
N GLU A 51 5.75 9.76 -9.17
CA GLU A 51 5.37 10.07 -10.54
C GLU A 51 6.65 10.33 -11.36
N ILE A 52 6.86 9.52 -12.41
CA ILE A 52 8.02 9.63 -13.30
C ILE A 52 7.50 9.71 -14.73
N GLY A 53 7.78 10.83 -15.40
CA GLY A 53 7.34 11.06 -16.77
C GLY A 53 5.82 10.99 -16.94
N GLY A 54 5.05 11.47 -15.97
CA GLY A 54 3.58 11.45 -15.97
C GLY A 54 2.98 10.07 -15.66
N LYS A 55 3.79 9.12 -15.17
CA LYS A 55 3.33 7.76 -14.85
C LYS A 55 3.58 7.43 -13.40
N ILE A 56 2.62 6.75 -12.80
CA ILE A 56 2.69 6.34 -11.40
C ILE A 56 3.58 5.09 -11.29
N HIS A 57 4.51 5.11 -10.34
CA HIS A 57 5.40 4.01 -9.98
C HIS A 57 5.20 3.62 -8.52
N TYR A 58 4.87 2.36 -8.27
CA TYR A 58 4.68 1.77 -6.95
C TYR A 58 5.94 1.03 -6.51
N ARG A 59 6.42 1.36 -5.31
CA ARG A 59 7.43 0.58 -4.58
C ARG A 59 6.80 -0.54 -3.76
N ASN A 60 5.60 -0.31 -3.25
CA ASN A 60 4.85 -1.27 -2.46
C ASN A 60 4.03 -2.18 -3.37
N VAL A 61 4.21 -3.49 -3.19
CA VAL A 61 3.50 -4.51 -3.97
C VAL A 61 1.99 -4.50 -3.73
N ARG A 62 1.54 -4.14 -2.53
CA ARG A 62 0.11 -4.08 -2.19
C ARG A 62 -0.58 -2.95 -2.93
N ASP A 63 -0.02 -1.75 -2.91
CA ASP A 63 -0.57 -0.59 -3.60
C ASP A 63 -0.68 -0.86 -5.11
N PHE A 64 0.30 -1.54 -5.69
CA PHE A 64 0.26 -1.97 -7.08
C PHE A 64 -0.86 -3.01 -7.36
N ILE A 65 -1.02 -4.01 -6.49
CA ILE A 65 -2.08 -5.01 -6.60
C ILE A 65 -3.46 -4.35 -6.48
N GLU A 66 -3.64 -3.47 -5.50
CA GLU A 66 -4.89 -2.75 -5.28
C GLU A 66 -5.24 -1.87 -6.50
N ALA A 67 -4.26 -1.20 -7.10
CA ALA A 67 -4.46 -0.44 -8.34
C ALA A 67 -4.93 -1.34 -9.49
N ALA A 68 -4.34 -2.53 -9.63
CA ALA A 68 -4.74 -3.50 -10.66
C ALA A 68 -6.15 -4.06 -10.41
N GLU A 69 -6.49 -4.40 -9.16
CA GLU A 69 -7.83 -4.86 -8.76
C GLU A 69 -8.88 -3.76 -9.00
N ARG A 70 -8.57 -2.52 -8.60
CA ARG A 70 -9.43 -1.36 -8.82
C ARG A 70 -9.70 -1.09 -10.31
N ALA A 71 -8.69 -1.26 -11.18
CA ALA A 71 -8.87 -1.10 -12.63
C ALA A 71 -9.87 -2.12 -13.20
N VAL A 72 -9.90 -3.33 -12.64
CA VAL A 72 -10.88 -4.38 -12.98
C VAL A 72 -12.26 -4.04 -12.40
N GLU A 73 -12.34 -3.72 -11.11
CA GLU A 73 -13.61 -3.42 -10.41
C GLU A 73 -14.36 -2.23 -11.02
N THR A 74 -13.62 -1.18 -11.38
CA THR A 74 -14.19 0.03 -12.01
C THR A 74 -14.44 -0.14 -13.51
N ARG A 75 -14.23 -1.34 -14.06
CA ARG A 75 -14.40 -1.68 -15.49
C ARG A 75 -13.60 -0.78 -16.44
N GLN A 76 -12.50 -0.18 -15.95
CA GLN A 76 -11.57 0.55 -16.81
C GLN A 76 -10.88 -0.42 -17.78
N MET A 77 -10.62 -1.64 -17.32
CA MET A 77 -10.00 -2.70 -18.11
C MET A 77 -10.64 -4.06 -17.79
N PRO A 78 -10.92 -4.90 -18.80
CA PRO A 78 -11.39 -6.27 -18.54
C PRO A 78 -10.35 -7.09 -17.77
N GLU A 79 -10.82 -7.96 -16.87
CA GLU A 79 -9.95 -8.72 -15.96
C GLU A 79 -8.91 -9.56 -16.71
N HIS A 80 -9.32 -10.20 -17.80
CA HIS A 80 -8.43 -11.02 -18.62
C HIS A 80 -7.32 -10.19 -19.29
N VAL A 81 -7.57 -8.93 -19.63
CA VAL A 81 -6.57 -8.01 -20.21
C VAL A 81 -5.55 -7.62 -19.16
N VAL A 82 -6.01 -7.22 -17.97
CA VAL A 82 -5.13 -6.86 -16.85
C VAL A 82 -4.24 -8.04 -16.48
N ARG A 83 -4.86 -9.22 -16.29
CA ARG A 83 -4.17 -10.46 -15.91
C ARG A 83 -3.11 -10.91 -16.93
N SER A 84 -3.44 -10.92 -18.22
CA SER A 84 -2.51 -11.37 -19.27
C SER A 84 -1.35 -10.40 -19.49
N ASN A 85 -1.51 -9.13 -19.12
CA ASN A 85 -0.51 -8.09 -19.37
C ASN A 85 0.16 -7.53 -18.11
N LEU A 86 -0.19 -7.99 -16.90
CA LEU A 86 0.33 -7.43 -15.65
C LEU A 86 1.87 -7.45 -15.57
N HIS A 87 2.48 -8.49 -16.14
CA HIS A 87 3.94 -8.63 -16.23
C HIS A 87 4.64 -7.50 -17.01
N LEU A 88 3.93 -6.80 -17.92
CA LEU A 88 4.46 -5.66 -18.68
C LEU A 88 4.61 -4.39 -17.81
N TYR A 89 3.98 -4.37 -16.63
CA TYR A 89 4.08 -3.27 -15.67
C TYR A 89 5.23 -3.42 -14.68
N LEU A 90 6.00 -4.51 -14.77
CA LEU A 90 7.14 -4.74 -13.91
C LEU A 90 8.34 -3.91 -14.42
N LYS A 91 9.06 -3.28 -13.51
CA LYS A 91 10.28 -2.50 -13.77
C LYS A 91 11.40 -2.89 -12.81
N GLY A 92 12.63 -2.52 -13.16
CA GLY A 92 13.81 -2.77 -12.32
C GLY A 92 13.98 -4.24 -11.93
N LEU A 93 14.18 -4.50 -10.64
CA LEU A 93 14.34 -5.86 -10.11
C LEU A 93 13.09 -6.72 -10.31
N ALA A 94 11.89 -6.13 -10.43
CA ALA A 94 10.66 -6.90 -10.64
C ALA A 94 10.64 -7.59 -12.00
N VAL A 95 11.03 -6.89 -13.09
CA VAL A 95 11.07 -7.53 -14.42
C VAL A 95 12.20 -8.56 -14.52
N SER A 96 13.35 -8.28 -13.89
CA SER A 96 14.46 -9.24 -13.82
C SER A 96 14.06 -10.53 -13.11
N TRP A 97 13.38 -10.41 -11.95
CA TRP A 97 12.83 -11.55 -11.23
C TRP A 97 11.80 -12.33 -12.06
N PHE A 98 10.89 -11.64 -12.76
CA PHE A 98 9.93 -12.30 -13.65
C PHE A 98 10.61 -13.09 -14.76
N GLN A 99 11.63 -12.52 -15.39
CA GLN A 99 12.32 -13.19 -16.49
C GLN A 99 13.13 -14.39 -16.02
N THR A 100 13.87 -14.25 -14.92
CA THR A 100 14.94 -15.18 -14.52
C THR A 100 14.57 -16.17 -13.42
N GLN A 101 13.62 -15.84 -12.54
CA GLN A 101 13.36 -16.63 -11.32
C GLN A 101 11.98 -17.30 -11.28
N LEU A 102 11.00 -16.77 -12.03
CA LEU A 102 9.68 -17.40 -12.13
C LEU A 102 9.75 -18.63 -13.05
N THR A 103 9.23 -19.77 -12.58
CA THR A 103 9.14 -20.98 -13.40
C THR A 103 8.09 -20.82 -14.52
N LYS A 104 8.13 -21.71 -15.52
CA LYS A 104 7.13 -21.70 -16.60
C LYS A 104 5.71 -21.89 -16.06
N GLU A 105 5.55 -22.72 -15.05
CA GLU A 105 4.27 -23.03 -14.41
C GLU A 105 3.73 -21.80 -13.66
N GLN A 106 4.57 -21.10 -12.91
CA GLN A 106 4.18 -19.88 -12.20
C GLN A 106 3.83 -18.75 -13.17
N LYS A 107 4.59 -18.61 -14.27
CA LYS A 107 4.24 -17.67 -15.35
C LYS A 107 2.89 -18.03 -15.95
N ARG A 108 2.64 -19.31 -16.24
CA ARG A 108 1.35 -19.77 -16.76
C ARG A 108 0.22 -19.49 -15.77
N GLU A 109 0.42 -19.76 -14.49
CA GLU A 109 -0.57 -19.50 -13.44
C GLU A 109 -0.95 -18.01 -13.38
N GLY A 110 0.02 -17.10 -13.40
CA GLY A 110 -0.27 -15.65 -13.47
C GLY A 110 -0.92 -15.24 -14.79
N LEU A 111 -0.43 -15.73 -15.92
CA LEU A 111 -0.85 -15.34 -17.27
C LEU A 111 -2.11 -16.03 -17.78
N GLN A 112 -2.58 -17.11 -17.14
CA GLN A 112 -3.74 -17.92 -17.57
C GLN A 112 -4.68 -18.31 -16.42
N GLY A 113 -4.39 -17.93 -15.18
CA GLY A 113 -5.25 -18.23 -14.03
C GLY A 113 -6.63 -17.54 -14.07
N PRO A 114 -7.49 -17.81 -13.08
CA PRO A 114 -8.89 -17.35 -13.04
C PRO A 114 -9.06 -15.84 -12.83
N GLY A 115 -7.99 -15.11 -12.49
CA GLY A 115 -8.09 -13.67 -12.23
C GLY A 115 -6.77 -13.02 -11.82
N VAL A 116 -6.82 -11.73 -11.49
CA VAL A 116 -5.64 -10.94 -11.05
C VAL A 116 -5.10 -11.43 -9.70
N GLN A 117 -5.90 -12.16 -8.93
CA GLN A 117 -5.55 -12.66 -7.60
C GLN A 117 -4.40 -13.68 -7.65
N GLN A 118 -4.19 -14.37 -8.77
CA GLN A 118 -3.00 -15.23 -8.91
C GLN A 118 -1.73 -14.40 -9.00
N TRP A 119 -1.76 -13.30 -9.76
CA TRP A 119 -0.67 -12.35 -9.73
C TRP A 119 -0.47 -11.76 -8.33
N ALA A 120 -1.55 -11.41 -7.64
CA ALA A 120 -1.47 -10.89 -6.28
C ALA A 120 -0.73 -11.85 -5.34
N LYS A 121 -1.04 -13.15 -5.39
CA LYS A 121 -0.34 -14.19 -4.61
C LYS A 121 1.13 -14.30 -4.96
N ILE A 122 1.46 -14.40 -6.26
CA ILE A 122 2.83 -14.59 -6.73
C ILE A 122 3.69 -13.36 -6.37
N LEU A 123 3.19 -12.15 -6.63
CA LEU A 123 3.89 -10.90 -6.35
C LEU A 123 4.06 -10.69 -4.84
N THR A 124 2.99 -10.88 -4.05
CA THR A 124 3.05 -10.73 -2.59
C THR A 124 4.05 -11.72 -2.00
N LYS A 125 4.08 -12.97 -2.45
CA LYS A 125 5.03 -13.97 -1.95
C LYS A 125 6.49 -13.52 -2.11
N ARG A 126 6.82 -12.82 -3.20
CA ARG A 126 8.18 -12.34 -3.47
C ARG A 126 8.51 -11.03 -2.77
N TRP A 127 7.60 -10.05 -2.85
CA TRP A 127 7.89 -8.65 -2.55
C TRP A 127 7.31 -8.16 -1.23
N ARG A 128 6.56 -9.01 -0.52
CA ARG A 128 6.10 -8.69 0.83
C ARG A 128 7.30 -8.48 1.76
N THR A 129 7.25 -7.39 2.52
CA THR A 129 8.17 -7.17 3.64
C THR A 129 8.12 -8.36 4.58
N ARG A 130 9.27 -8.98 4.84
CA ARG A 130 9.34 -10.12 5.75
C ARG A 130 8.78 -9.73 7.13
N PRO A 131 7.93 -10.55 7.77
CA PRO A 131 7.32 -10.21 9.06
C PRO A 131 8.33 -9.80 10.13
N GLU A 132 9.49 -10.46 10.18
CA GLU A 132 10.59 -10.13 11.09
C GLU A 132 11.18 -8.73 10.85
N VAL A 133 11.36 -8.33 9.59
CA VAL A 133 11.86 -7.00 9.22
C VAL A 133 10.78 -5.94 9.46
N ALA A 134 9.53 -6.26 9.14
CA ALA A 134 8.39 -5.40 9.41
C ALA A 134 8.25 -5.16 10.92
N LEU A 135 8.27 -6.21 11.74
CA LEU A 135 8.19 -6.11 13.19
C LEU A 135 9.34 -5.29 13.77
N ARG A 136 10.59 -5.53 13.32
CA ARG A 136 11.74 -4.73 13.75
C ARG A 136 11.57 -3.26 13.37
N GLN A 137 11.19 -2.97 12.13
CA GLN A 137 10.92 -1.60 11.67
C GLN A 137 9.76 -0.93 12.41
N LEU A 138 8.78 -1.71 12.88
CA LEU A 138 7.65 -1.22 13.68
C LEU A 138 8.08 -0.94 15.12
N GLN A 139 8.86 -1.84 15.74
CA GLN A 139 9.40 -1.68 17.09
C GLN A 139 10.39 -0.50 17.19
N GLU A 140 11.18 -0.27 16.14
CA GLU A 140 12.09 0.88 16.06
C GLU A 140 11.37 2.22 15.83
N ARG A 141 10.08 2.18 15.46
CA ARG A 141 9.28 3.35 15.10
C ARG A 141 8.18 3.61 16.12
N THR A 142 8.49 3.66 17.40
CA THR A 142 7.58 4.26 18.40
C THR A 142 7.37 5.73 18.05
N TYR A 143 6.12 6.20 18.04
CA TYR A 143 5.83 7.63 17.93
C TYR A 143 5.69 8.23 19.32
N GLY A 144 6.63 9.11 19.68
CA GLY A 144 6.76 9.60 21.05
C GLY A 144 6.98 11.11 21.18
N PRO A 145 7.27 11.58 22.41
CA PRO A 145 7.50 13.00 22.71
C PRO A 145 8.53 13.67 21.79
N LYS A 146 9.57 12.93 21.38
CA LYS A 146 10.60 13.43 20.46
C LYS A 146 10.02 13.75 19.09
N ASP A 147 9.23 12.86 18.51
CA ASP A 147 8.56 13.06 17.22
C ASP A 147 7.58 14.24 17.27
N VAL A 148 6.82 14.35 18.36
CA VAL A 148 5.91 15.48 18.59
C VAL A 148 6.69 16.79 18.70
N SER A 149 7.82 16.81 19.44
CA SER A 149 8.61 18.02 19.68
C SER A 149 9.24 18.60 18.42
N VAL A 150 9.49 17.78 17.40
CA VAL A 150 10.00 18.20 16.09
C VAL A 150 8.87 18.43 15.07
N GLY A 151 7.62 18.37 15.50
CA GLY A 151 6.45 18.61 14.66
C GLY A 151 6.21 17.53 13.61
N LYS A 152 6.67 16.29 13.84
CA LYS A 152 6.45 15.20 12.88
C LYS A 152 4.96 14.85 12.81
N PRO A 153 4.33 14.86 11.62
CA PRO A 153 2.91 14.51 11.50
C PRO A 153 2.63 13.06 11.93
N PRO A 154 1.63 12.80 12.79
CA PRO A 154 1.19 11.45 13.14
C PRO A 154 0.82 10.60 11.93
N SER A 155 0.14 11.19 10.94
CA SER A 155 -0.28 10.54 9.70
C SER A 155 0.89 9.88 8.96
N LYS A 156 2.03 10.57 8.86
CA LYS A 156 3.24 10.01 8.21
C LYS A 156 3.76 8.76 8.93
N TRP A 157 3.70 8.74 10.25
CA TRP A 157 4.07 7.57 11.05
C TRP A 157 3.03 6.46 10.92
N PHE A 158 1.74 6.78 11.04
CA PHE A 158 0.64 5.82 10.97
C PHE A 158 0.59 5.08 9.64
N LEU A 159 0.79 5.79 8.51
CA LEU A 159 0.89 5.17 7.19
C LEU A 159 2.04 4.17 7.09
N THR A 160 3.16 4.45 7.76
CA THR A 160 4.26 3.47 7.88
C THR A 160 3.82 2.24 8.66
N VAL A 161 3.10 2.43 9.76
CA VAL A 161 2.61 1.33 10.60
C VAL A 161 1.65 0.44 9.82
N GLN A 162 0.67 1.04 9.16
CA GLN A 162 -0.30 0.34 8.31
C GLN A 162 0.39 -0.47 7.21
N ARG A 163 1.43 0.08 6.58
CA ARG A 163 2.20 -0.60 5.54
C ARG A 163 2.86 -1.89 6.01
N LEU A 164 3.46 -1.86 7.19
CA LEU A 164 4.26 -2.97 7.71
C LEU A 164 3.38 -4.05 8.36
N GLN A 165 2.13 -3.72 8.66
CA GLN A 165 1.16 -4.66 9.22
C GLN A 165 0.52 -5.57 8.18
N THR A 166 0.09 -6.76 8.60
CA THR A 166 -0.48 -7.78 7.70
C THR A 166 -1.92 -8.13 8.01
N GLU A 167 -2.47 -7.52 9.05
CA GLU A 167 -3.83 -7.75 9.55
C GLU A 167 -4.62 -6.43 9.60
N ASN A 168 -5.93 -6.54 9.53
CA ASN A 168 -6.86 -5.41 9.49
C ASN A 168 -6.96 -4.65 10.84
N ALA A 169 -6.27 -5.10 11.89
CA ALA A 169 -6.27 -4.48 13.23
C ALA A 169 -5.20 -3.38 13.40
N TYR A 170 -4.90 -2.62 12.35
CA TYR A 170 -3.80 -1.66 12.32
C TYR A 170 -3.97 -0.50 13.34
N VAL A 171 -5.19 -0.13 13.72
CA VAL A 171 -5.45 0.93 14.72
C VAL A 171 -5.01 0.52 16.12
N LEU A 172 -5.36 -0.69 16.56
CA LEU A 172 -4.95 -1.21 17.88
C LEU A 172 -3.44 -1.47 17.93
N HIS A 173 -2.84 -1.94 16.83
CA HIS A 173 -1.39 -2.09 16.76
C HIS A 173 -0.67 -0.74 16.76
N ALA A 174 -1.17 0.25 16.03
CA ALA A 174 -0.64 1.61 16.08
C ALA A 174 -0.74 2.18 17.50
N TRP A 175 -1.90 2.04 18.16
CA TRP A 175 -2.06 2.45 19.55
C TRP A 175 -1.00 1.87 20.48
N ASN A 176 -0.73 0.56 20.39
CA ASN A 176 0.28 -0.10 21.20
C ASN A 176 1.72 0.37 20.95
N TRP A 177 1.97 1.04 19.82
CA TRP A 177 3.27 1.60 19.43
C TRP A 177 3.37 3.11 19.61
N LEU A 178 2.37 3.74 20.20
CA LEU A 178 2.51 5.08 20.75
C LEU A 178 3.28 5.00 22.06
N ASP A 179 4.18 5.96 22.26
CA ASP A 179 4.81 6.14 23.57
C ASP A 179 3.74 6.34 24.65
N THR A 180 3.99 5.83 25.85
CA THR A 180 3.05 5.89 26.97
C THR A 180 2.62 7.34 27.28
N GLU A 181 3.52 8.31 27.20
CA GLU A 181 3.17 9.71 27.46
C GLU A 181 2.23 10.31 26.42
N VAL A 182 2.35 9.84 25.16
CA VAL A 182 1.45 10.23 24.06
C VAL A 182 0.10 9.55 24.23
N ARG A 183 0.08 8.25 24.56
CA ARG A 183 -1.17 7.51 24.83
C ARG A 183 -1.99 8.13 25.95
N LEU A 184 -1.35 8.54 27.04
CA LEU A 184 -2.02 9.16 28.19
C LEU A 184 -2.73 10.48 27.85
N ALA A 185 -2.36 11.12 26.75
CA ALA A 185 -2.98 12.36 26.27
C ALA A 185 -4.07 12.12 25.22
N LEU A 186 -4.30 10.87 24.82
CA LEU A 186 -5.25 10.47 23.80
C LEU A 186 -6.34 9.58 24.40
N ARG A 187 -7.48 9.51 23.72
CA ARG A 187 -8.50 8.52 24.03
C ARG A 187 -8.07 7.16 23.45
N THR A 188 -8.26 6.09 24.20
CA THR A 188 -8.08 4.73 23.69
C THR A 188 -9.01 4.49 22.49
N PRO A 189 -8.52 3.92 21.37
CA PRO A 189 -9.37 3.55 20.25
C PRO A 189 -10.38 2.46 20.62
N ASP A 190 -11.60 2.60 20.12
CA ASP A 190 -12.65 1.59 20.25
C ASP A 190 -12.50 0.54 19.12
N GLU A 191 -13.09 -0.65 19.26
CA GLU A 191 -12.97 -1.75 18.28
C GLU A 191 -13.51 -1.40 16.88
N GLY A 192 -14.42 -0.43 16.78
CA GLY A 192 -14.98 0.06 15.51
C GLY A 192 -14.23 1.25 14.90
N MET A 193 -13.19 1.77 15.56
CA MET A 193 -12.48 2.95 15.09
C MET A 193 -11.65 2.64 13.85
N ASP A 194 -11.86 3.40 12.77
CA ASP A 194 -11.11 3.24 11.53
C ASP A 194 -9.82 4.09 11.51
N ALA A 195 -8.99 3.90 10.46
CA ALA A 195 -7.75 4.65 10.27
C ALA A 195 -7.97 6.18 10.25
N SER A 196 -9.03 6.64 9.58
CA SER A 196 -9.31 8.05 9.37
C SER A 196 -9.72 8.72 10.69
N GLU A 197 -10.56 8.04 11.46
CA GLU A 197 -10.97 8.46 12.80
C GLU A 197 -9.78 8.52 13.76
N PHE A 198 -8.92 7.50 13.73
CA PHE A 198 -7.71 7.47 14.55
C PHE A 198 -6.73 8.59 14.20
N MET A 199 -6.48 8.83 12.90
CA MET A 199 -5.60 9.92 12.46
C MET A 199 -6.18 11.29 12.83
N ARG A 200 -7.49 11.49 12.64
CA ARG A 200 -8.17 12.72 13.04
C ARG A 200 -8.02 13.00 14.54
N MET A 201 -8.22 11.98 15.37
CA MET A 201 -8.03 12.09 16.82
C MET A 201 -6.59 12.51 17.17
N MET A 202 -5.59 11.91 16.52
CA MET A 202 -4.17 12.28 16.72
C MET A 202 -3.94 13.74 16.32
N ASP A 203 -4.40 14.15 15.14
CA ASP A 203 -4.20 15.49 14.58
C ASP A 203 -4.91 16.58 15.41
N GLU A 204 -6.13 16.32 15.88
CA GLU A 204 -6.87 17.23 16.78
C GLU A 204 -6.11 17.49 18.09
N ARG A 205 -5.35 16.49 18.57
CA ARG A 205 -4.57 16.58 19.82
C ARG A 205 -3.13 17.03 19.62
N MET A 206 -2.67 17.18 18.37
CA MET A 206 -1.29 17.61 18.09
C MET A 206 -0.90 18.94 18.73
N PRO A 207 -1.76 19.99 18.76
CA PRO A 207 -1.42 21.25 19.43
C PRO A 207 -1.15 21.07 20.94
N ASP A 208 -1.98 20.28 21.62
CA ASP A 208 -1.83 19.98 23.06
C ASP A 208 -0.55 19.19 23.33
N LEU A 209 -0.30 18.17 22.52
CA LEU A 209 0.91 17.33 22.59
C LEU A 209 2.17 18.18 22.36
N GLN A 210 2.16 19.07 21.35
CA GLN A 210 3.27 19.98 21.07
C GLN A 210 3.50 20.98 22.21
N ALA A 211 2.43 21.54 22.79
CA ALA A 211 2.55 22.43 23.94
C ALA A 211 3.16 21.72 25.16
N ARG A 212 2.82 20.43 25.35
CA ARG A 212 3.33 19.60 26.45
C ARG A 212 4.80 19.19 26.24
N PHE A 213 5.17 18.72 25.05
CA PHE A 213 6.49 18.15 24.79
C PHE A 213 7.50 19.14 24.17
N GLY A 214 7.03 20.21 23.52
CA GLY A 214 7.89 21.24 22.91
C GLY A 214 8.60 22.13 23.94
N LYS A 215 8.03 22.32 25.14
CA LYS A 215 8.60 23.17 26.21
C LYS A 215 9.82 22.56 26.91
N ASN A 216 10.04 21.25 26.80
CA ASN A 216 11.15 20.57 27.48
C ASN A 216 12.54 20.91 26.92
N ARG A 217 12.63 21.52 25.72
CA ARG A 217 13.91 21.97 25.15
C ARG A 217 14.39 23.31 25.71
N GLN A 218 13.47 24.20 26.11
CA GLN A 218 13.83 25.50 26.69
C GLN A 218 14.30 25.38 28.15
N LYS A 219 13.69 24.50 28.95
CA LYS A 219 14.14 24.25 30.33
C LYS A 219 15.49 23.54 30.43
N ARG A 220 15.83 22.62 29.52
CA ARG A 220 17.15 21.93 29.52
C ARG A 220 18.29 22.84 29.07
N LYS A 221 18.08 23.69 28.06
CA LYS A 221 19.09 24.68 27.63
C LYS A 221 19.38 25.77 28.66
N GLN A 222 18.45 26.07 29.57
CA GLN A 222 18.70 27.00 30.68
C GLN A 222 19.48 26.39 31.85
N HIS A 223 19.56 25.06 31.94
CA HIS A 223 20.26 24.37 33.03
C HIS A 223 21.67 23.87 32.65
N GLU A 224 21.98 23.71 31.35
CA GLU A 224 23.33 23.34 30.88
C GLU A 224 24.22 24.54 30.53
N GLY A 225 23.71 25.77 30.69
CA GLY A 225 24.42 27.03 30.41
C GLY A 225 24.68 27.90 31.64
N ARG A 226 24.83 27.29 32.82
CA ARG A 226 25.22 27.98 34.07
C ARG A 226 26.46 27.36 34.67
#